data_AF-A8MFT8-F1
#
_entry.id   AF-A8MFT8-F1
#
_cell.length_a   1.000
_cell.length_b   1.000
_cell.length_c   1.000
_cell.angle_alpha   90.00
_cell.angle_beta   90.00
_cell.angle_gamma   90.00
#
_symmetry.space_group_name_H-M   'P 1'
#
loop_
_entity.id
_entity.type
_entity.pdbx_description
1 polymer ?
#
loop_
_entity_poly.entity_id
_entity_poly.type
_entity_poly.pdbx_seq_one_letter_code
_entity_poly.pdbx_strand_id
1 'polypeptide(L)'
;MLSITFISLFIAMILYFSFPSILLKMGEKFSHDGDYFKAKTYYDKINENFPKASVTESALEKAGYVSAIHNKIMISSSGFGPIYNSNHYIFPETRAYYEEILQRFPRGLSAQRVRYNLLIPDVQGEVLHGNVEEAIEMIKSFYANIHNETPRYMNAYTINGAIQAFEVKGYDEEAKDLLRWIIDYEDDWEKNIFQDYLSRLENSKDAYGSVTGKVSLRGKSFKNIPVFLQYQDTPDGTLYGFTQEAFWAITDNNGNFEFPNIPEGRYTVGLIGDLDQIGDTVLQGNPFEHTDFTIEKGQTYDFNISFVDRMKIISPVDGEEIKEDFIQFQWEPLEGAAYYTIALGISFEGASGTRIYGKYNTNEALVSKEDILYLHNFHTFDEEGPIPEPFFGFMNPKGQLFWGVHAYDENDRLLSSSIGYIRDESTEFSIGEIELTEGDKKLLKRDYAGAIESYEQSLAENKEDIHSLLMLARLYNFEQKLSNYTYGNKEKAKEYYRRLHKITGNEIFLENSN
;
A
#
# COMPACT_ATOMS: atom_id res chain seq x y z
N MET A 1 19.44 56.05 -24.94
CA MET A 1 18.10 55.48 -24.68
C MET A 1 17.84 54.14 -25.37
N LEU A 2 18.54 53.79 -26.47
CA LEU A 2 18.43 52.47 -27.12
C LEU A 2 18.99 51.27 -26.31
N SER A 3 19.59 51.47 -25.13
CA SER A 3 20.25 50.37 -24.39
C SER A 3 19.34 49.66 -23.37
N ILE A 4 18.39 50.34 -22.72
CA ILE A 4 17.60 49.72 -21.63
C ILE A 4 16.53 48.79 -22.19
N THR A 5 15.76 49.22 -23.19
CA THR A 5 14.69 48.40 -23.78
C THR A 5 15.22 47.12 -24.42
N PHE A 6 16.38 47.17 -25.07
CA PHE A 6 16.99 45.98 -25.67
C PHE A 6 17.47 44.99 -24.61
N ILE A 7 18.08 45.48 -23.53
CA ILE A 7 18.48 44.64 -22.39
C ILE A 7 17.26 44.00 -21.73
N SER A 8 16.17 44.76 -21.51
CA SER A 8 14.93 44.22 -20.94
C SER A 8 14.30 43.14 -21.82
N LEU A 9 14.25 43.34 -23.14
CA LEU A 9 13.74 42.34 -24.08
C LEU A 9 14.62 41.10 -24.12
N PHE A 10 15.95 41.26 -24.10
CA PHE A 10 16.89 40.16 -24.07
C PHE A 10 16.77 39.33 -22.78
N ILE A 11 16.64 39.99 -21.62
CA ILE A 11 16.40 39.32 -20.33
C ILE A 11 15.05 38.59 -20.36
N ALA A 12 13.98 39.24 -20.82
CA ALA A 12 12.66 38.60 -20.94
C ALA A 12 12.71 37.36 -21.85
N MET A 13 13.47 37.43 -22.94
CA MET A 13 13.67 36.30 -23.85
C MET A 13 14.45 35.16 -23.19
N ILE A 14 15.57 35.45 -22.49
CA ILE A 14 16.33 34.44 -21.75
C ILE A 14 15.45 33.78 -20.69
N LEU A 15 14.70 34.58 -19.94
CA LEU A 15 13.76 34.08 -18.93
C LEU A 15 12.73 33.18 -19.59
N TYR A 16 12.10 33.60 -20.68
CA TYR A 16 11.12 32.79 -21.41
C TYR A 16 11.68 31.43 -21.86
N PHE A 17 12.92 31.37 -22.38
CA PHE A 17 13.54 30.11 -22.79
C PHE A 17 14.00 29.24 -21.63
N SER A 18 14.35 29.84 -20.49
CA SER A 18 14.86 29.11 -19.31
C SER A 18 13.74 28.67 -18.37
N PHE A 19 12.59 29.35 -18.41
CA PHE A 19 11.48 29.14 -17.49
C PHE A 19 10.90 27.72 -17.53
N PRO A 20 10.70 27.07 -18.70
CA PRO A 20 10.21 25.69 -18.76
C PRO A 20 11.12 24.72 -17.98
N SER A 21 12.43 24.88 -18.10
CA SER A 21 13.42 24.06 -17.38
C SER A 21 13.39 24.31 -15.87
N ILE A 22 13.10 25.54 -15.44
CA ILE A 22 12.90 25.87 -14.01
C ILE A 22 11.64 25.18 -13.49
N LEU A 23 10.52 25.28 -14.22
CA LEU A 23 9.27 24.61 -13.85
C LEU A 23 9.45 23.09 -13.79
N LEU A 24 10.20 22.49 -14.74
CA LEU A 24 10.46 21.05 -14.75
C LEU A 24 11.17 20.62 -13.46
N LYS A 25 12.26 21.33 -13.09
CA LYS A 25 13.01 21.07 -11.86
C LYS A 25 12.16 21.25 -10.59
N MET A 26 11.26 22.23 -10.58
CA MET A 26 10.31 22.40 -9.48
C MET A 26 9.36 21.21 -9.38
N GLY A 27 8.81 20.76 -10.51
CA GLY A 27 7.97 19.56 -10.55
C GLY A 27 8.72 18.31 -10.07
N GLU A 28 9.97 18.11 -10.54
CA GLU A 28 10.84 17.01 -10.09
C GLU A 28 11.12 17.06 -8.59
N LYS A 29 11.39 18.24 -8.05
CA LYS A 29 11.56 18.41 -6.61
C LYS A 29 10.30 18.01 -5.85
N PHE A 30 9.13 18.52 -6.24
CA PHE A 30 7.87 18.15 -5.58
C PHE A 30 7.57 16.66 -5.69
N SER A 31 7.86 16.03 -6.84
CA SER A 31 7.71 14.58 -7.00
C SER A 31 8.66 13.79 -6.10
N HIS A 32 9.90 14.27 -5.90
CA HIS A 32 10.85 13.66 -4.98
C HIS A 32 10.41 13.81 -3.52
N ASP A 33 9.81 14.95 -3.19
CA ASP A 33 9.26 15.25 -1.87
C ASP A 33 7.89 14.54 -1.61
N GLY A 34 7.38 13.75 -2.58
CA GLY A 34 6.10 13.03 -2.49
C GLY A 34 4.85 13.89 -2.75
N ASP A 35 5.00 15.18 -3.06
CA ASP A 35 3.89 16.09 -3.41
C ASP A 35 3.53 15.97 -4.89
N TYR A 36 2.96 14.83 -5.25
CA TYR A 36 2.59 14.48 -6.61
C TYR A 36 1.58 15.45 -7.24
N PHE A 37 0.64 15.99 -6.45
CA PHE A 37 -0.33 16.97 -6.94
C PHE A 37 0.35 18.26 -7.42
N LYS A 38 1.26 18.82 -6.60
CA LYS A 38 2.03 20.00 -7.02
C LYS A 38 2.96 19.66 -8.17
N ALA A 39 3.64 18.51 -8.14
CA ALA A 39 4.51 18.06 -9.23
C ALA A 39 3.79 18.07 -10.58
N LYS A 40 2.63 17.42 -10.65
CA LYS A 40 1.77 17.39 -11.83
C LYS A 40 1.36 18.79 -12.29
N THR A 41 0.97 19.66 -11.35
CA THR A 41 0.62 21.06 -11.67
C THR A 41 1.76 21.80 -12.40
N TYR A 42 3.02 21.56 -12.05
CA TYR A 42 4.16 22.16 -12.76
C TYR A 42 4.35 21.55 -14.16
N TYR A 43 4.20 20.25 -14.30
CA TYR A 43 4.31 19.58 -15.59
C TYR A 43 3.19 20.02 -16.56
N ASP A 44 1.96 20.14 -16.07
CA ASP A 44 0.81 20.63 -16.85
C ASP A 44 1.04 22.07 -17.32
N LYS A 45 1.57 22.95 -16.44
CA LYS A 45 1.92 24.32 -16.84
C LYS A 45 2.96 24.39 -17.94
N ILE A 46 3.92 23.46 -17.97
CA ILE A 46 4.90 23.38 -19.07
C ILE A 46 4.19 23.00 -20.37
N ASN A 47 3.29 22.01 -20.30
CA ASN A 47 2.54 21.56 -21.46
C ASN A 47 1.67 22.69 -22.05
N GLU A 48 0.90 23.35 -21.20
CA GLU A 48 -0.04 24.42 -21.58
C GLU A 48 0.66 25.66 -22.12
N ASN A 49 1.70 26.14 -21.43
CA ASN A 49 2.30 27.45 -21.72
C ASN A 49 3.51 27.35 -22.64
N PHE A 50 4.15 26.19 -22.73
CA PHE A 50 5.39 25.99 -23.49
C PHE A 50 5.35 24.71 -24.34
N PRO A 51 4.32 24.48 -25.18
CA PRO A 51 4.14 23.21 -25.88
C PRO A 51 5.30 22.84 -26.82
N LYS A 52 6.11 23.80 -27.25
CA LYS A 52 7.24 23.60 -28.17
C LYS A 52 8.62 23.61 -27.48
N ALA A 53 8.67 23.74 -26.16
CA ALA A 53 9.94 23.71 -25.45
C ALA A 53 10.54 22.29 -25.48
N SER A 54 11.87 22.20 -25.46
CA SER A 54 12.59 20.91 -25.51
C SER A 54 12.32 20.02 -24.30
N VAL A 55 11.88 20.60 -23.19
CA VAL A 55 11.56 19.89 -21.94
C VAL A 55 10.12 19.37 -21.87
N THR A 56 9.26 19.76 -22.82
CA THR A 56 7.83 19.47 -22.74
C THR A 56 7.51 18.00 -22.90
N GLU A 57 8.28 17.28 -23.73
CA GLU A 57 8.18 15.83 -23.85
C GLU A 57 8.41 15.14 -22.49
N SER A 58 9.46 15.54 -21.77
CA SER A 58 9.77 15.00 -20.44
C SER A 58 8.73 15.41 -19.39
N ALA A 59 8.19 16.64 -19.48
CA ALA A 59 7.13 17.09 -18.59
C ALA A 59 5.85 16.25 -18.77
N LEU A 60 5.43 16.00 -20.01
CA LEU A 60 4.28 15.12 -20.31
C LEU A 60 4.48 13.71 -19.77
N GLU A 61 5.68 13.13 -19.97
CA GLU A 61 5.97 11.78 -19.48
C GLU A 61 5.87 11.70 -17.96
N LYS A 62 6.45 12.68 -17.26
CA LYS A 62 6.38 12.77 -15.79
C LYS A 62 4.95 13.05 -15.31
N ALA A 63 4.16 13.84 -16.04
CA ALA A 63 2.75 14.04 -15.73
C ALA A 63 1.96 12.72 -15.88
N GLY A 64 2.21 11.94 -16.93
CA GLY A 64 1.61 10.63 -17.12
C GLY A 64 1.99 9.65 -16.00
N TYR A 65 3.28 9.59 -15.63
CA TYR A 65 3.77 8.78 -14.51
C TYR A 65 3.11 9.19 -13.20
N VAL A 66 3.10 10.49 -12.88
CA VAL A 66 2.45 11.00 -11.67
C VAL A 66 0.96 10.65 -11.68
N SER A 67 0.26 10.78 -12.80
CA SER A 67 -1.16 10.43 -12.90
C SER A 67 -1.43 8.93 -12.70
N ALA A 68 -0.44 8.08 -12.96
CA ALA A 68 -0.57 6.62 -12.77
C ALA A 68 -0.50 6.20 -11.30
N ILE A 69 0.15 7.01 -10.46
CA ILE A 69 0.37 6.69 -9.03
C ILE A 69 -0.39 7.64 -8.10
N HIS A 70 -0.67 8.87 -8.55
CA HIS A 70 -1.26 9.90 -7.70
C HIS A 70 -2.69 9.54 -7.33
N ASN A 71 -2.93 9.55 -6.02
CA ASN A 71 -4.23 9.27 -5.43
C ASN A 71 -4.74 7.85 -5.75
N LYS A 72 -3.83 6.95 -6.13
CA LYS A 72 -4.13 5.55 -6.39
C LYS A 72 -3.61 4.69 -5.26
N ILE A 73 -4.43 3.75 -4.83
CA ILE A 73 -4.12 2.84 -3.73
C ILE A 73 -4.31 1.41 -4.22
N MET A 74 -3.30 0.59 -3.99
CA MET A 74 -3.47 -0.85 -4.10
C MET A 74 -4.12 -1.35 -2.82
N ILE A 75 -5.13 -2.19 -2.94
CA ILE A 75 -5.82 -2.81 -1.81
C ILE A 75 -5.80 -4.33 -2.00
N SER A 76 -5.16 -5.07 -1.09
CA SER A 76 -5.03 -6.54 -1.15
C SER A 76 -4.97 -7.17 0.24
N SER A 77 -4.94 -8.51 0.27
CA SER A 77 -4.77 -9.34 1.47
C SER A 77 -3.70 -8.86 2.44
N SER A 78 -2.61 -8.36 1.89
CA SER A 78 -1.41 -7.98 2.62
C SER A 78 -1.45 -6.53 3.10
N GLY A 79 -2.55 -5.82 2.83
CA GLY A 79 -2.81 -4.46 3.26
C GLY A 79 -3.08 -3.52 2.10
N PHE A 80 -2.90 -2.24 2.38
CA PHE A 80 -3.02 -1.18 1.39
C PHE A 80 -1.67 -0.48 1.21
N GLY A 81 -1.38 -0.04 0.00
CA GLY A 81 -0.10 0.59 -0.30
C GLY A 81 -0.14 1.44 -1.56
N PRO A 82 0.88 2.28 -1.76
CA PRO A 82 1.06 2.98 -3.02
C PRO A 82 1.25 1.97 -4.15
N ILE A 83 0.86 2.38 -5.35
CA ILE A 83 1.07 1.59 -6.55
C ILE A 83 2.48 1.84 -7.06
N TYR A 84 3.26 0.78 -7.21
CA TYR A 84 4.55 0.84 -7.84
C TYR A 84 4.42 0.31 -9.28
N ASN A 85 4.49 1.22 -10.25
CA ASN A 85 4.75 0.92 -11.66
C ASN A 85 3.91 -0.24 -12.26
N SER A 86 2.58 -0.08 -12.35
CA SER A 86 1.71 -1.06 -13.02
C SER A 86 1.73 -0.89 -14.54
N ASN A 87 2.52 -1.69 -15.25
CA ASN A 87 2.44 -1.72 -16.72
C ASN A 87 1.23 -2.51 -17.24
N HIS A 88 0.44 -3.17 -16.38
CA HIS A 88 -0.71 -3.97 -16.82
C HIS A 88 -1.97 -3.13 -17.03
N TYR A 89 -2.14 -2.05 -16.27
CA TYR A 89 -3.29 -1.16 -16.43
C TYR A 89 -2.83 0.29 -16.51
N ILE A 90 -3.34 1.00 -17.51
CA ILE A 90 -3.12 2.44 -17.66
C ILE A 90 -4.44 3.16 -17.46
N PHE A 91 -4.44 4.05 -16.46
CA PHE A 91 -5.56 4.93 -16.21
C PHE A 91 -5.83 5.86 -17.40
N PRO A 92 -7.10 6.25 -17.64
CA PRO A 92 -7.45 7.13 -18.75
C PRO A 92 -6.66 8.44 -18.80
N GLU A 93 -6.39 9.07 -17.65
CA GLU A 93 -5.59 10.30 -17.59
C GLU A 93 -4.13 10.06 -17.99
N THR A 94 -3.50 9.01 -17.46
CA THR A 94 -2.13 8.60 -17.88
C THR A 94 -2.08 8.33 -19.38
N ARG A 95 -3.07 7.61 -19.92
CA ARG A 95 -3.17 7.31 -21.36
C ARG A 95 -3.23 8.60 -22.19
N ALA A 96 -4.00 9.61 -21.76
CA ALA A 96 -4.10 10.88 -22.47
C ALA A 96 -2.74 11.59 -22.62
N TYR A 97 -1.93 11.64 -21.55
CA TYR A 97 -0.56 12.19 -21.63
C TYR A 97 0.33 11.39 -22.58
N TYR A 98 0.22 10.07 -22.52
CA TYR A 98 1.01 9.17 -23.34
C TYR A 98 0.67 9.29 -24.82
N GLU A 99 -0.62 9.32 -25.18
CA GLU A 99 -1.09 9.57 -26.54
C GLU A 99 -0.63 10.95 -27.06
N GLU A 100 -0.65 11.98 -26.20
CA GLU A 100 -0.15 13.32 -26.55
C GLU A 100 1.36 13.30 -26.87
N ILE A 101 2.16 12.53 -26.12
CA ILE A 101 3.59 12.32 -26.42
C ILE A 101 3.77 11.65 -27.77
N LEU A 102 3.03 10.57 -28.05
CA LEU A 102 3.11 9.86 -29.32
C LEU A 102 2.71 10.74 -30.51
N GLN A 103 1.73 11.63 -30.31
CA GLN A 103 1.28 12.56 -31.34
C GLN A 103 2.31 13.66 -31.62
N ARG A 104 2.89 14.27 -30.59
CA ARG A 104 3.74 15.47 -30.71
C ARG A 104 5.22 15.17 -30.83
N PHE A 105 5.68 14.07 -30.24
CA PHE A 105 7.08 13.70 -30.14
C PHE A 105 7.33 12.24 -30.59
N PRO A 106 6.82 11.80 -31.76
CA PRO A 106 6.74 10.38 -32.14
C PRO A 106 8.08 9.61 -32.21
N ARG A 107 9.21 10.34 -32.21
CA ARG A 107 10.58 9.81 -32.32
C ARG A 107 11.45 10.12 -31.10
N GLY A 108 10.89 10.74 -30.07
CA GLY A 108 11.62 11.07 -28.84
C GLY A 108 11.83 9.83 -27.98
N LEU A 109 12.81 9.89 -27.06
CA LEU A 109 13.07 8.80 -26.12
C LEU A 109 11.85 8.53 -25.21
N SER A 110 11.06 9.56 -24.90
CA SER A 110 9.86 9.39 -24.08
C SER A 110 8.76 8.72 -24.89
N ALA A 111 8.65 8.98 -26.20
CA ALA A 111 7.73 8.23 -27.06
C ALA A 111 8.08 6.74 -27.15
N GLN A 112 9.37 6.38 -27.17
CA GLN A 112 9.79 4.97 -27.11
C GLN A 112 9.36 4.32 -25.77
N ARG A 113 9.63 4.98 -24.64
CA ARG A 113 9.21 4.49 -23.31
C ARG A 113 7.69 4.43 -23.16
N VAL A 114 6.97 5.37 -23.75
CA VAL A 114 5.51 5.39 -23.75
C VAL A 114 4.94 4.24 -24.59
N ARG A 115 5.48 3.96 -25.79
CA ARG A 115 5.07 2.79 -26.59
C ARG A 115 5.26 1.50 -25.80
N TYR A 116 6.37 1.40 -25.08
CA TYR A 116 6.63 0.28 -24.19
C TYR A 116 5.59 0.17 -23.07
N ASN A 117 5.32 1.27 -22.34
CA ASN A 117 4.35 1.27 -21.24
C ASN A 117 2.91 0.98 -21.73
N LEU A 118 2.54 1.43 -22.93
CA LEU A 118 1.22 1.19 -23.53
C LEU A 118 1.06 -0.21 -24.12
N LEU A 119 2.15 -0.94 -24.40
CA LEU A 119 2.05 -2.20 -25.13
C LEU A 119 1.26 -3.26 -24.35
N ILE A 120 1.57 -3.51 -23.09
CA ILE A 120 0.87 -4.54 -22.29
C ILE A 120 -0.62 -4.18 -22.15
N PRO A 121 -1.01 -2.96 -21.73
CA PRO A 121 -2.42 -2.63 -21.57
C PRO A 121 -3.19 -2.65 -22.88
N ASP A 122 -2.56 -2.27 -24.00
CA ASP A 122 -3.20 -2.33 -25.30
C ASP A 122 -3.38 -3.79 -25.77
N VAL A 123 -2.35 -4.63 -25.63
CA VAL A 123 -2.44 -6.08 -25.90
C VAL A 123 -3.53 -6.73 -25.04
N GLN A 124 -3.54 -6.44 -23.73
CA GLN A 124 -4.58 -6.93 -22.83
C GLN A 124 -5.95 -6.44 -23.28
N GLY A 125 -6.08 -5.17 -23.66
CA GLY A 125 -7.29 -4.61 -24.22
C GLY A 125 -7.79 -5.38 -25.44
N GLU A 126 -6.94 -5.63 -26.44
CA GLU A 126 -7.30 -6.38 -27.64
C GLU A 126 -7.70 -7.84 -27.32
N VAL A 127 -6.93 -8.52 -26.47
CA VAL A 127 -7.21 -9.88 -26.01
C VAL A 127 -8.56 -9.97 -25.27
N LEU A 128 -8.86 -8.99 -24.40
CA LEU A 128 -10.14 -8.89 -23.69
C LEU A 128 -11.33 -8.73 -24.66
N HIS A 129 -11.14 -8.05 -25.79
CA HIS A 129 -12.17 -7.89 -26.83
C HIS A 129 -12.23 -9.04 -27.84
N GLY A 130 -11.33 -10.02 -27.73
CA GLY A 130 -11.24 -11.15 -28.67
C GLY A 130 -10.49 -10.83 -29.97
N ASN A 131 -9.79 -9.72 -30.04
CA ASN A 131 -8.97 -9.28 -31.19
C ASN A 131 -7.56 -9.86 -31.07
N VAL A 132 -7.48 -11.19 -31.06
CA VAL A 132 -6.24 -11.95 -30.77
C VAL A 132 -5.16 -11.71 -31.83
N GLU A 133 -5.55 -11.62 -33.10
CA GLU A 133 -4.62 -11.37 -34.22
C GLU A 133 -3.97 -9.99 -34.11
N GLU A 134 -4.76 -8.96 -33.80
CA GLU A 134 -4.27 -7.60 -33.57
C GLU A 134 -3.28 -7.55 -32.40
N ALA A 135 -3.60 -8.21 -31.28
CA ALA A 135 -2.72 -8.31 -30.12
C ALA A 135 -1.36 -8.94 -30.47
N ILE A 136 -1.35 -10.02 -31.25
CA ILE A 136 -0.12 -10.68 -31.72
C ILE A 136 0.69 -9.75 -32.62
N GLU A 137 0.04 -9.05 -33.56
CA GLU A 137 0.73 -8.14 -34.47
C GLU A 137 1.31 -6.92 -33.74
N MET A 138 0.67 -6.44 -32.67
CA MET A 138 1.24 -5.41 -31.80
C MET A 138 2.56 -5.86 -31.16
N ILE A 139 2.60 -7.09 -30.65
CA ILE A 139 3.79 -7.68 -30.02
C ILE A 139 4.91 -7.87 -31.04
N LYS A 140 4.60 -8.45 -32.21
CA LYS A 140 5.58 -8.62 -33.30
C LYS A 140 6.12 -7.28 -33.78
N SER A 141 5.27 -6.28 -33.91
CA SER A 141 5.66 -4.92 -34.31
C SER A 141 6.58 -4.27 -33.28
N PHE A 142 6.30 -4.45 -31.99
CA PHE A 142 7.20 -4.00 -30.92
C PHE A 142 8.58 -4.67 -31.03
N TYR A 143 8.59 -5.98 -31.26
CA TYR A 143 9.81 -6.76 -31.43
C TYR A 143 10.65 -6.34 -32.65
N ALA A 144 9.98 -6.05 -33.77
CA ALA A 144 10.65 -5.60 -34.98
C ALA A 144 11.24 -4.18 -34.87
N ASN A 145 10.62 -3.30 -34.08
CA ASN A 145 10.90 -1.87 -34.12
C ASN A 145 11.58 -1.28 -32.88
N ILE A 146 11.39 -1.87 -31.69
CA ILE A 146 11.74 -1.23 -30.40
C ILE A 146 12.61 -2.15 -29.52
N HIS A 147 12.55 -3.47 -29.71
CA HIS A 147 13.25 -4.48 -28.90
C HIS A 147 14.73 -4.19 -28.61
N ASN A 148 15.48 -3.72 -29.62
CA ASN A 148 16.92 -3.47 -29.48
C ASN A 148 17.26 -2.17 -28.75
N GLU A 149 16.26 -1.32 -28.50
CA GLU A 149 16.38 -0.02 -27.84
C GLU A 149 15.95 -0.08 -26.36
N THR A 150 15.25 -1.15 -25.95
CA THR A 150 14.81 -1.40 -24.57
C THR A 150 15.78 -2.31 -23.83
N PRO A 151 15.94 -2.13 -22.50
CA PRO A 151 16.69 -3.09 -21.69
C PRO A 151 16.07 -4.49 -21.80
N ARG A 152 16.88 -5.51 -22.09
CA ARG A 152 16.47 -6.91 -22.30
C ARG A 152 15.43 -7.43 -21.29
N TYR A 153 15.64 -7.18 -20.00
CA TYR A 153 14.68 -7.60 -18.97
C TYR A 153 13.26 -7.06 -19.16
N MET A 154 13.11 -5.85 -19.72
CA MET A 154 11.82 -5.23 -19.99
C MET A 154 11.05 -5.97 -21.10
N ASN A 155 11.75 -6.57 -22.06
CA ASN A 155 11.15 -7.33 -23.16
C ASN A 155 10.50 -8.61 -22.63
N ALA A 156 11.25 -9.38 -21.83
CA ALA A 156 10.73 -10.60 -21.18
C ALA A 156 9.49 -10.31 -20.33
N TYR A 157 9.49 -9.21 -19.57
CA TYR A 157 8.36 -8.77 -18.76
C TYR A 157 7.12 -8.42 -19.57
N THR A 158 7.30 -7.73 -20.68
CA THR A 158 6.20 -7.33 -21.56
C THR A 158 5.56 -8.54 -22.23
N ILE A 159 6.40 -9.48 -22.69
CA ILE A 159 5.90 -10.72 -23.26
C ILE A 159 5.17 -11.56 -22.22
N ASN A 160 5.71 -11.70 -21.01
CA ASN A 160 5.03 -12.46 -19.97
C ASN A 160 3.62 -11.90 -19.69
N GLY A 161 3.50 -10.58 -19.49
CA GLY A 161 2.19 -9.94 -19.27
C GLY A 161 1.21 -10.09 -20.44
N ALA A 162 1.73 -10.14 -21.68
CA ALA A 162 0.94 -10.43 -22.87
C ALA A 162 0.48 -11.89 -22.92
N ILE A 163 1.40 -12.85 -22.73
CA ILE A 163 1.13 -14.29 -22.72
C ILE A 163 0.07 -14.64 -21.67
N GLN A 164 0.17 -14.08 -20.48
CA GLN A 164 -0.83 -14.26 -19.44
C GLN A 164 -2.22 -13.76 -19.83
N ALA A 165 -2.30 -12.69 -20.63
CA ALA A 165 -3.58 -12.22 -21.14
C ALA A 165 -4.22 -13.27 -22.05
N PHE A 166 -3.44 -13.89 -22.93
CA PHE A 166 -3.89 -14.98 -23.81
C PHE A 166 -4.34 -16.20 -22.99
N GLU A 167 -3.55 -16.62 -22.00
CA GLU A 167 -3.88 -17.74 -21.10
C GLU A 167 -5.23 -17.56 -20.38
N VAL A 168 -5.43 -16.41 -19.74
CA VAL A 168 -6.67 -16.09 -19.02
C VAL A 168 -7.89 -16.15 -19.93
N LYS A 169 -7.73 -15.84 -21.23
CA LYS A 169 -8.82 -15.92 -22.21
C LYS A 169 -8.90 -17.26 -22.95
N GLY A 170 -8.03 -18.21 -22.65
CA GLY A 170 -8.01 -19.54 -23.26
C GLY A 170 -7.46 -19.55 -24.69
N TYR A 171 -6.64 -18.56 -25.06
CA TYR A 171 -5.95 -18.49 -26.35
C TYR A 171 -4.57 -19.18 -26.27
N ASP A 172 -4.55 -20.42 -25.76
CA ASP A 172 -3.31 -21.14 -25.42
C ASP A 172 -2.48 -21.47 -26.66
N GLU A 173 -3.12 -21.80 -27.78
CA GLU A 173 -2.39 -22.13 -29.02
C GLU A 173 -1.76 -20.88 -29.64
N GLU A 174 -2.48 -19.75 -29.61
CA GLU A 174 -1.97 -18.46 -30.06
C GLU A 174 -0.81 -17.97 -29.19
N ALA A 175 -0.90 -18.16 -27.88
CA ALA A 175 0.20 -17.90 -26.95
C ALA A 175 1.44 -18.76 -27.26
N LYS A 176 1.25 -20.06 -27.51
CA LYS A 176 2.33 -21.00 -27.88
C LYS A 176 2.98 -20.59 -29.22
N ASP A 177 2.18 -20.26 -30.22
CA ASP A 177 2.70 -19.85 -31.54
C ASP A 177 3.46 -18.53 -31.48
N LEU A 178 2.96 -17.57 -30.68
CA LEU A 178 3.69 -16.33 -30.41
C LEU A 178 5.02 -16.60 -29.70
N LEU A 179 5.04 -17.44 -28.66
CA LEU A 179 6.28 -17.81 -27.97
C LEU A 179 7.28 -18.48 -28.89
N ARG A 180 6.84 -19.42 -29.75
CA ARG A 180 7.71 -20.05 -30.76
C ARG A 180 8.32 -19.01 -31.69
N TRP A 181 7.53 -18.04 -32.16
CA TRP A 181 8.02 -16.95 -32.99
C TRP A 181 9.06 -16.08 -32.26
N ILE A 182 8.84 -15.75 -30.99
CA ILE A 182 9.78 -14.98 -30.16
C ILE A 182 11.08 -15.77 -29.93
N ILE A 183 10.98 -17.06 -29.61
CA ILE A 183 12.12 -17.98 -29.39
C ILE A 183 13.03 -18.09 -30.63
N ASP A 184 12.45 -18.00 -31.83
CA ASP A 184 13.19 -17.99 -33.10
C ASP A 184 13.84 -16.64 -33.40
N TYR A 185 13.33 -15.57 -32.78
CA TYR A 185 13.82 -14.20 -32.94
C TYR A 185 14.91 -13.81 -31.92
N GLU A 186 14.91 -14.40 -30.72
CA GLU A 186 15.73 -14.02 -29.57
C GLU A 186 17.12 -14.71 -29.47
N ASP A 187 18.05 -14.03 -28.79
CA ASP A 187 19.38 -14.55 -28.43
C ASP A 187 19.32 -15.50 -27.20
N ASP A 188 20.42 -16.20 -26.91
CA ASP A 188 20.50 -17.36 -25.97
C ASP A 188 19.87 -17.18 -24.57
N TRP A 189 19.87 -15.97 -23.97
CA TRP A 189 19.34 -15.79 -22.60
C TRP A 189 17.82 -15.66 -22.55
N GLU A 190 17.23 -14.73 -23.32
CA GLU A 190 15.77 -14.54 -23.42
C GLU A 190 15.10 -15.82 -23.91
N LYS A 191 15.75 -16.50 -24.85
CA LYS A 191 15.30 -17.78 -25.38
C LYS A 191 15.00 -18.81 -24.30
N ASN A 192 15.84 -18.94 -23.27
CA ASN A 192 15.62 -19.92 -22.19
C ASN A 192 14.38 -19.56 -21.34
N ILE A 193 14.13 -18.27 -21.11
CA ILE A 193 12.95 -17.80 -20.37
C ILE A 193 11.68 -18.16 -21.14
N PHE A 194 11.65 -17.86 -22.44
CA PHE A 194 10.49 -18.16 -23.28
C PHE A 194 10.30 -19.66 -23.53
N GLN A 195 11.37 -20.44 -23.57
CA GLN A 195 11.29 -21.90 -23.62
C GLN A 195 10.69 -22.50 -22.36
N ASP A 196 10.97 -21.93 -21.18
CA ASP A 196 10.34 -22.35 -19.93
C ASP A 196 8.84 -22.05 -19.95
N TYR A 197 8.43 -20.84 -20.35
CA TYR A 197 7.02 -20.50 -20.52
C TYR A 197 6.31 -21.40 -21.52
N LEU A 198 6.91 -21.64 -22.69
CA LEU A 198 6.34 -22.53 -23.70
C LEU A 198 6.21 -23.96 -23.15
N SER A 199 7.23 -24.45 -22.44
CA SER A 199 7.18 -25.77 -21.80
C SER A 199 6.08 -25.84 -20.75
N ARG A 200 5.85 -24.79 -19.97
CA ARG A 200 4.73 -24.71 -19.01
C ARG A 200 3.38 -24.80 -19.72
N LEU A 201 3.20 -24.04 -20.81
CA LEU A 201 1.97 -24.05 -21.61
C LEU A 201 1.73 -25.41 -22.29
N GLU A 202 2.77 -26.05 -22.80
CA GLU A 202 2.67 -27.37 -23.44
C GLU A 202 2.40 -28.50 -22.43
N ASN A 203 2.87 -28.35 -21.20
CA ASN A 203 2.65 -29.31 -20.11
C ASN A 203 1.43 -28.99 -19.23
N SER A 204 0.83 -27.81 -19.38
CA SER A 204 -0.42 -27.42 -18.75
C SER A 204 -1.54 -28.35 -19.24
N LYS A 205 -1.94 -29.32 -18.41
CA LYS A 205 -3.02 -30.25 -18.73
C LYS A 205 -4.36 -29.73 -18.25
N ASP A 206 -4.98 -28.81 -18.99
CA ASP A 206 -6.42 -28.45 -18.91
C ASP A 206 -7.01 -28.39 -17.48
N ALA A 207 -6.22 -27.96 -16.50
CA ALA A 207 -6.57 -28.02 -15.08
C ALA A 207 -6.78 -26.62 -14.55
N TYR A 208 -7.79 -25.97 -15.12
CA TYR A 208 -8.13 -24.60 -14.80
C TYR A 208 -9.36 -24.53 -13.90
N GLY A 209 -9.36 -23.57 -12.99
CA GLY A 209 -10.54 -23.07 -12.31
C GLY A 209 -10.91 -21.67 -12.84
N SER A 210 -11.79 -20.98 -12.13
CA SER A 210 -12.18 -19.62 -12.44
C SER A 210 -12.44 -18.80 -11.18
N VAL A 211 -12.25 -17.49 -11.27
CA VAL A 211 -12.61 -16.55 -10.22
C VAL A 211 -13.57 -15.52 -10.79
N THR A 212 -14.72 -15.36 -10.17
CA THR A 212 -15.73 -14.36 -10.51
C THR A 212 -15.96 -13.44 -9.34
N GLY A 213 -16.49 -12.25 -9.58
CA GLY A 213 -16.79 -11.36 -8.48
C GLY A 213 -17.42 -10.06 -8.90
N LYS A 214 -17.79 -9.27 -7.90
CA LYS A 214 -18.38 -7.95 -8.08
C LYS A 214 -17.75 -6.94 -7.15
N VAL A 215 -17.38 -5.78 -7.71
CA VAL A 215 -16.98 -4.60 -6.94
C VAL A 215 -18.16 -3.64 -6.86
N SER A 216 -18.43 -3.17 -5.65
CA SER A 216 -19.49 -2.19 -5.39
C SER A 216 -19.00 -1.05 -4.49
N LEU A 217 -19.60 0.13 -4.69
CA LEU A 217 -19.38 1.33 -3.91
C LEU A 217 -20.74 1.84 -3.42
N ARG A 218 -20.93 1.83 -2.10
CA ARG A 218 -22.19 2.22 -1.43
C ARG A 218 -23.40 1.46 -2.00
N GLY A 219 -23.24 0.15 -2.16
CA GLY A 219 -24.25 -0.75 -2.72
C GLY A 219 -24.50 -0.61 -4.23
N LYS A 220 -23.80 0.30 -4.93
CA LYS A 220 -23.91 0.48 -6.38
C LYS A 220 -22.75 -0.22 -7.08
N SER A 221 -22.98 -0.70 -8.31
CA SER A 221 -21.95 -1.28 -9.16
C SER A 221 -20.79 -0.30 -9.39
N PHE A 222 -19.55 -0.77 -9.17
CA PHE A 222 -18.36 0.05 -9.34
C PHE A 222 -17.56 -0.43 -10.55
N LYS A 223 -17.74 0.29 -11.67
CA LYS A 223 -17.16 -0.05 -12.98
C LYS A 223 -15.76 0.50 -13.16
N ASN A 224 -15.02 -0.07 -14.12
CA ASN A 224 -13.69 0.35 -14.53
C ASN A 224 -12.64 0.28 -13.39
N ILE A 225 -12.83 -0.67 -12.48
CA ILE A 225 -11.89 -0.94 -11.38
C ILE A 225 -10.95 -2.06 -11.80
N PRO A 226 -9.63 -1.82 -11.84
CA PRO A 226 -8.66 -2.89 -12.07
C PRO A 226 -8.63 -3.82 -10.86
N VAL A 227 -8.87 -5.09 -11.12
CA VAL A 227 -8.77 -6.19 -10.17
C VAL A 227 -7.62 -7.06 -10.64
N PHE A 228 -6.79 -7.52 -9.70
CA PHE A 228 -5.71 -8.45 -9.99
C PHE A 228 -5.82 -9.71 -9.14
N LEU A 229 -5.36 -10.82 -9.72
CA LEU A 229 -5.27 -12.13 -9.09
C LEU A 229 -3.82 -12.58 -9.14
N GLN A 230 -3.20 -12.77 -7.98
CA GLN A 230 -1.78 -13.00 -7.87
C GLN A 230 -1.46 -14.36 -7.25
N TYR A 231 -0.70 -15.16 -7.97
CA TYR A 231 -0.21 -16.46 -7.50
C TYR A 231 0.71 -16.32 -6.28
N GLN A 232 0.60 -17.25 -5.33
CA GLN A 232 1.35 -17.27 -4.08
C GLN A 232 2.26 -18.50 -4.00
N ASP A 233 3.58 -18.29 -4.14
CA ASP A 233 4.58 -19.36 -4.04
C ASP A 233 4.88 -19.82 -2.61
N THR A 234 4.61 -18.97 -1.61
CA THR A 234 4.93 -19.28 -0.21
C THR A 234 3.72 -19.07 0.69
N PRO A 235 3.48 -19.96 1.68
CA PRO A 235 2.30 -19.83 2.53
C PRO A 235 2.24 -18.60 3.42
N ASP A 236 3.41 -18.01 3.71
CA ASP A 236 3.61 -16.93 4.69
C ASP A 236 4.09 -15.62 4.02
N GLY A 237 4.03 -15.54 2.69
CA GLY A 237 4.52 -14.37 1.94
C GLY A 237 3.59 -13.18 2.11
N THR A 238 3.95 -12.20 2.95
CA THR A 238 3.34 -10.86 2.89
C THR A 238 3.67 -10.21 1.54
N LEU A 239 2.65 -9.91 0.75
CA LEU A 239 2.81 -9.23 -0.53
C LEU A 239 3.07 -7.75 -0.31
N TYR A 240 4.27 -7.29 -0.70
CA TYR A 240 4.57 -5.86 -0.87
C TYR A 240 4.26 -5.41 -2.30
N GLY A 241 3.03 -5.65 -2.78
CA GLY A 241 2.61 -5.29 -4.13
C GLY A 241 2.15 -6.47 -4.98
N PHE A 242 1.67 -6.17 -6.20
CA PHE A 242 1.47 -7.19 -7.24
C PHE A 242 2.80 -7.51 -7.93
N THR A 243 2.98 -8.77 -8.30
CA THR A 243 4.05 -9.18 -9.21
C THR A 243 3.60 -8.93 -10.65
N GLN A 244 4.56 -8.92 -11.55
CA GLN A 244 4.29 -8.88 -12.99
C GLN A 244 3.61 -10.14 -13.51
N GLU A 245 3.43 -11.14 -12.64
CA GLU A 245 2.76 -12.40 -12.95
C GLU A 245 1.29 -12.40 -12.51
N ALA A 246 0.80 -11.30 -11.94
CA ALA A 246 -0.59 -11.19 -11.57
C ALA A 246 -1.48 -11.14 -12.83
N PHE A 247 -2.58 -11.89 -12.80
CA PHE A 247 -3.64 -11.79 -13.79
C PHE A 247 -4.46 -10.53 -13.55
N TRP A 248 -4.98 -9.90 -14.61
CA TRP A 248 -5.72 -8.64 -14.52
C TRP A 248 -7.10 -8.75 -15.17
N ALA A 249 -8.08 -8.11 -14.53
CA ALA A 249 -9.41 -7.89 -15.06
C ALA A 249 -9.87 -6.46 -14.73
N ILE A 250 -10.83 -5.95 -15.49
CA ILE A 250 -11.46 -4.65 -15.22
C ILE A 250 -12.94 -4.89 -15.01
N THR A 251 -13.51 -4.27 -13.99
CA THR A 251 -14.95 -4.42 -13.74
C THR A 251 -15.79 -3.81 -14.86
N ASP A 252 -16.83 -4.54 -15.27
CA ASP A 252 -17.78 -4.09 -16.28
C ASP A 252 -18.72 -2.98 -15.77
N ASN A 253 -19.69 -2.55 -16.59
CA ASN A 253 -20.69 -1.54 -16.20
C ASN A 253 -21.58 -1.97 -15.01
N ASN A 254 -21.67 -3.27 -14.74
CA ASN A 254 -22.39 -3.84 -13.60
C ASN A 254 -21.46 -4.11 -12.41
N GLY A 255 -20.17 -3.74 -12.49
CA GLY A 255 -19.17 -3.95 -11.45
C GLY A 255 -18.62 -5.37 -11.40
N ASN A 256 -18.96 -6.24 -12.35
CA ASN A 256 -18.52 -7.63 -12.35
C ASN A 256 -17.12 -7.77 -12.97
N PHE A 257 -16.32 -8.68 -12.44
CA PHE A 257 -15.05 -9.11 -13.02
C PHE A 257 -15.00 -10.65 -13.10
N GLU A 258 -14.14 -11.15 -13.99
CA GLU A 258 -13.94 -12.58 -14.19
C GLU A 258 -12.49 -12.85 -14.61
N PHE A 259 -11.92 -13.88 -14.00
CA PHE A 259 -10.68 -14.54 -14.39
C PHE A 259 -11.03 -15.96 -14.82
N PRO A 260 -11.31 -16.19 -16.12
CA PRO A 260 -11.46 -17.54 -16.63
C PRO A 260 -10.11 -18.23 -16.69
N ASN A 261 -10.13 -19.56 -16.75
CA ASN A 261 -8.98 -20.39 -17.05
C ASN A 261 -7.75 -20.14 -16.14
N ILE A 262 -7.95 -20.07 -14.82
CA ILE A 262 -6.86 -19.86 -13.88
C ILE A 262 -6.23 -21.20 -13.47
N PRO A 263 -4.89 -21.38 -13.60
CA PRO A 263 -4.23 -22.61 -13.20
C PRO A 263 -4.51 -22.94 -11.73
N GLU A 264 -4.63 -24.22 -11.40
CA GLU A 264 -4.70 -24.68 -10.01
C GLU A 264 -3.53 -24.11 -9.19
N GLY A 265 -3.82 -23.59 -7.99
CA GLY A 265 -2.81 -22.92 -7.18
C GLY A 265 -3.38 -22.03 -6.08
N ARG A 266 -2.50 -21.49 -5.23
CA ARG A 266 -2.88 -20.51 -4.20
C ARG A 266 -2.79 -19.10 -4.79
N TYR A 267 -3.80 -18.29 -4.56
CA TYR A 267 -3.89 -16.92 -5.08
C TYR A 267 -4.35 -15.94 -4.01
N THR A 268 -4.00 -14.66 -4.22
CA THR A 268 -4.61 -13.50 -3.57
C THR A 268 -5.33 -12.63 -4.60
N VAL A 269 -6.51 -12.13 -4.24
CA VAL A 269 -7.20 -11.07 -5.00
C VAL A 269 -6.86 -9.70 -4.40
N GLY A 270 -6.60 -8.73 -5.27
CA GLY A 270 -6.52 -7.33 -4.90
C GLY A 270 -7.13 -6.44 -5.98
N LEU A 271 -7.19 -5.15 -5.70
CA LEU A 271 -7.65 -4.15 -6.65
C LEU A 271 -6.83 -2.88 -6.57
N ILE A 272 -6.99 -2.05 -7.61
CA ILE A 272 -6.46 -0.71 -7.65
C ILE A 272 -7.63 0.28 -7.54
N GLY A 273 -7.61 1.06 -6.46
CA GLY A 273 -8.59 2.10 -6.17
C GLY A 273 -8.10 3.49 -6.52
N ASP A 274 -8.98 4.34 -7.05
CA ASP A 274 -8.76 5.78 -7.13
C ASP A 274 -9.45 6.45 -5.95
N LEU A 275 -8.67 7.08 -5.06
CA LEU A 275 -9.19 7.69 -3.83
C LEU A 275 -10.13 8.87 -4.13
N ASP A 276 -10.01 9.55 -5.28
CA ASP A 276 -10.99 10.56 -5.71
C ASP A 276 -12.36 9.94 -6.02
N GLN A 277 -12.40 8.68 -6.43
CA GLN A 277 -13.62 7.96 -6.77
C GLN A 277 -14.20 7.19 -5.58
N ILE A 278 -13.32 6.50 -4.85
CA ILE A 278 -13.65 5.73 -3.64
C ILE A 278 -14.12 6.69 -2.55
N GLY A 279 -13.42 7.82 -2.41
CA GLY A 279 -13.67 8.81 -1.39
C GLY A 279 -13.54 8.21 0.00
N ASP A 280 -14.31 8.77 0.93
CA ASP A 280 -14.26 8.38 2.32
C ASP A 280 -15.07 7.11 2.59
N THR A 281 -14.46 5.95 2.37
CA THR A 281 -15.10 4.63 2.53
C THR A 281 -14.12 3.62 3.11
N VAL A 282 -14.68 2.47 3.50
CA VAL A 282 -13.95 1.30 3.98
C VAL A 282 -14.40 0.06 3.23
N LEU A 283 -13.51 -0.92 3.12
CA LEU A 283 -13.93 -2.24 2.65
C LEU A 283 -14.75 -2.94 3.72
N GLN A 284 -15.95 -3.34 3.33
CA GLN A 284 -16.83 -4.21 4.09
C GLN A 284 -16.40 -5.67 3.96
N GLY A 285 -16.75 -6.43 4.99
CA GLY A 285 -16.32 -7.80 5.20
C GLY A 285 -14.93 -7.82 5.83
N ASN A 286 -14.46 -9.01 6.11
CA ASN A 286 -13.04 -9.22 6.35
C ASN A 286 -12.42 -9.65 5.01
N PRO A 287 -12.28 -8.75 4.01
CA PRO A 287 -11.90 -9.17 2.66
C PRO A 287 -10.60 -9.98 2.69
N PHE A 288 -9.72 -9.70 3.66
CA PHE A 288 -8.39 -10.27 3.77
C PHE A 288 -8.29 -11.54 4.62
N GLU A 289 -9.34 -11.91 5.38
CA GLU A 289 -9.34 -13.19 6.12
C GLU A 289 -9.47 -14.40 5.18
N HIS A 290 -9.81 -14.19 3.90
CA HIS A 290 -9.95 -15.25 2.90
C HIS A 290 -9.52 -14.84 1.48
N THR A 291 -8.74 -13.77 1.34
CA THR A 291 -8.13 -13.43 0.04
C THR A 291 -7.14 -14.49 -0.41
N ASP A 292 -6.51 -15.20 0.53
CA ASP A 292 -5.66 -16.34 0.20
C ASP A 292 -6.52 -17.59 0.07
N PHE A 293 -6.73 -18.03 -1.16
CA PHE A 293 -7.49 -19.24 -1.45
C PHE A 293 -6.78 -20.10 -2.48
N THR A 294 -7.04 -21.40 -2.42
CA THR A 294 -6.58 -22.36 -3.42
C THR A 294 -7.67 -22.53 -4.46
N ILE A 295 -7.34 -22.24 -5.72
CA ILE A 295 -8.18 -22.53 -6.87
C ILE A 295 -7.96 -23.98 -7.24
N GLU A 296 -9.02 -24.78 -7.20
CA GLU A 296 -9.03 -26.17 -7.65
C GLU A 296 -9.57 -26.30 -9.09
N LYS A 297 -9.14 -27.37 -9.77
CA LYS A 297 -9.59 -27.68 -11.13
C LYS A 297 -11.13 -27.76 -11.24
N GLY A 298 -11.67 -27.05 -12.22
CA GLY A 298 -13.10 -27.06 -12.56
C GLY A 298 -14.01 -26.37 -11.56
N GLN A 299 -13.44 -25.71 -10.53
CA GLN A 299 -14.19 -24.93 -9.56
C GLN A 299 -14.26 -23.45 -9.97
N THR A 300 -15.33 -22.79 -9.52
CA THR A 300 -15.51 -21.34 -9.64
C THR A 300 -15.57 -20.75 -8.24
N TYR A 301 -14.77 -19.71 -8.00
CA TYR A 301 -14.70 -19.01 -6.73
C TYR A 301 -15.30 -17.61 -6.88
N ASP A 302 -16.29 -17.28 -6.05
CA ASP A 302 -16.93 -15.97 -6.03
C ASP A 302 -16.30 -15.06 -4.97
N PHE A 303 -15.75 -13.91 -5.41
CA PHE A 303 -15.08 -12.93 -4.57
C PHE A 303 -15.72 -11.55 -4.73
N ASN A 304 -16.57 -11.15 -3.78
CA ASN A 304 -17.27 -9.86 -3.82
C ASN A 304 -16.59 -8.83 -2.92
N ILE A 305 -16.42 -7.62 -3.45
CA ILE A 305 -15.77 -6.50 -2.80
C ILE A 305 -16.77 -5.35 -2.68
N SER A 306 -16.95 -4.83 -1.47
CA SER A 306 -17.92 -3.77 -1.20
C SER A 306 -17.25 -2.65 -0.42
N PHE A 307 -17.22 -1.45 -1.01
CA PHE A 307 -16.86 -0.22 -0.32
C PHE A 307 -18.13 0.37 0.30
N VAL A 308 -18.11 0.59 1.61
CA VAL A 308 -19.22 1.17 2.37
C VAL A 308 -18.78 2.44 3.08
N ASP A 309 -19.76 3.27 3.44
CA ASP A 309 -19.48 4.47 4.21
C ASP A 309 -18.85 4.12 5.56
N ARG A 310 -17.92 4.97 5.99
CA ARG A 310 -17.32 4.86 7.31
C ARG A 310 -18.35 5.06 8.40
N MET A 311 -18.09 4.40 9.52
CA MET A 311 -18.79 4.74 10.75
C MET A 311 -18.30 6.08 11.29
N LYS A 312 -19.23 6.83 11.87
CA LYS A 312 -18.91 8.08 12.54
C LYS A 312 -18.57 7.84 14.00
N ILE A 313 -17.53 8.54 14.46
CA ILE A 313 -17.19 8.61 15.87
C ILE A 313 -17.73 9.91 16.48
N ILE A 314 -17.95 9.89 17.78
CA ILE A 314 -18.49 11.03 18.54
C ILE A 314 -17.44 11.59 19.49
N SER A 315 -16.68 10.73 20.19
CA SER A 315 -15.70 11.15 21.20
C SER A 315 -14.71 10.02 21.52
N PRO A 316 -13.41 10.29 21.76
CA PRO A 316 -12.76 11.60 21.61
C PRO A 316 -12.48 11.94 20.14
N VAL A 317 -12.45 13.23 19.79
CA VAL A 317 -12.20 13.71 18.42
C VAL A 317 -11.35 14.98 18.42
N ASP A 318 -10.81 15.35 17.26
CA ASP A 318 -10.16 16.66 17.04
C ASP A 318 -9.03 17.01 18.03
N GLY A 319 -8.28 16.00 18.49
CA GLY A 319 -7.14 16.19 19.38
C GLY A 319 -7.52 16.44 20.84
N GLU A 320 -8.72 16.05 21.26
CA GLU A 320 -9.19 16.21 22.63
C GLU A 320 -8.16 15.71 23.67
N GLU A 321 -7.92 16.52 24.71
CA GLU A 321 -7.01 16.20 25.81
C GLU A 321 -7.77 15.54 26.96
N ILE A 322 -7.46 14.26 27.22
CA ILE A 322 -8.08 13.47 28.28
C ILE A 322 -7.31 13.65 29.59
N LYS A 323 -7.97 14.29 30.56
CA LYS A 323 -7.41 14.60 31.90
C LYS A 323 -7.90 13.65 32.97
N GLU A 324 -9.06 13.06 32.73
CA GLU A 324 -9.71 12.10 33.59
C GLU A 324 -8.99 10.74 33.58
N ASP A 325 -9.26 9.94 34.62
CA ASP A 325 -8.71 8.58 34.74
C ASP A 325 -9.36 7.59 33.75
N PHE A 326 -10.48 7.99 33.13
CA PHE A 326 -11.23 7.18 32.18
C PHE A 326 -11.46 7.94 30.87
N ILE A 327 -11.33 7.22 29.77
CA ILE A 327 -11.63 7.69 28.43
C ILE A 327 -13.00 7.14 28.03
N GLN A 328 -13.93 8.03 27.66
CA GLN A 328 -15.23 7.62 27.13
C GLN A 328 -15.18 7.64 25.60
N PHE A 329 -15.12 6.46 25.01
CA PHE A 329 -15.25 6.25 23.57
C PHE A 329 -16.72 6.17 23.20
N GLN A 330 -17.15 6.94 22.20
CA GLN A 330 -18.53 6.96 21.71
C GLN A 330 -18.57 7.01 20.19
N TRP A 331 -19.50 6.27 19.60
CA TRP A 331 -19.72 6.23 18.15
C TRP A 331 -21.20 6.11 17.81
N GLU A 332 -21.54 6.40 16.55
CA GLU A 332 -22.90 6.17 16.06
C GLU A 332 -23.17 4.66 15.93
N PRO A 333 -24.32 4.15 16.42
CA PRO A 333 -24.66 2.76 16.24
C PRO A 333 -24.86 2.44 14.76
N LEU A 334 -24.35 1.29 14.31
CA LEU A 334 -24.51 0.80 12.96
C LEU A 334 -25.61 -0.26 12.91
N GLU A 335 -26.56 -0.10 11.98
CA GLU A 335 -27.61 -1.09 11.75
C GLU A 335 -27.01 -2.45 11.34
N GLY A 336 -27.48 -3.53 11.97
CA GLY A 336 -27.00 -4.89 11.73
C GLY A 336 -25.74 -5.29 12.50
N ALA A 337 -25.09 -4.36 13.22
CA ALA A 337 -23.94 -4.68 14.06
C ALA A 337 -24.35 -5.50 15.29
N ALA A 338 -23.77 -6.68 15.44
CA ALA A 338 -23.90 -7.52 16.63
C ALA A 338 -22.95 -7.04 17.74
N TYR A 339 -21.75 -6.58 17.37
CA TYR A 339 -20.76 -6.04 18.29
C TYR A 339 -19.80 -5.07 17.59
N TYR A 340 -18.98 -4.42 18.39
CA TYR A 340 -17.94 -3.50 17.97
C TYR A 340 -16.59 -3.86 18.60
N THR A 341 -15.49 -3.50 17.95
CA THR A 341 -14.16 -3.49 18.56
C THR A 341 -13.57 -2.10 18.45
N ILE A 342 -12.84 -1.67 19.47
CA ILE A 342 -12.08 -0.43 19.41
C ILE A 342 -10.70 -0.76 18.87
N ALA A 343 -10.18 0.05 17.97
CA ALA A 343 -8.79 0.01 17.54
C ALA A 343 -8.08 1.23 18.10
N LEU A 344 -7.00 1.01 18.85
CA LEU A 344 -6.15 2.08 19.39
C LEU A 344 -4.87 2.14 18.59
N GLY A 345 -4.48 3.35 18.21
CA GLY A 345 -3.33 3.62 17.37
C GLY A 345 -2.40 4.66 17.98
N ILE A 346 -1.13 4.54 17.61
CA ILE A 346 -0.13 5.57 17.88
C ILE A 346 0.70 5.79 16.63
N SER A 347 0.98 7.04 16.32
CA SER A 347 1.92 7.44 15.28
C SER A 347 3.02 8.34 15.84
N PHE A 348 4.23 8.15 15.35
CA PHE A 348 5.39 9.01 15.58
C PHE A 348 6.24 9.02 14.30
N GLU A 349 7.33 9.79 14.29
CA GLU A 349 8.15 9.95 13.10
C GLU A 349 8.64 8.59 12.56
N GLY A 350 8.21 8.26 11.33
CA GLY A 350 8.62 7.04 10.63
C GLY A 350 7.88 5.75 11.01
N ALA A 351 6.95 5.78 11.97
CA ALA A 351 6.18 4.58 12.32
C ALA A 351 4.79 4.87 12.88
N SER A 352 3.86 3.96 12.60
CA SER A 352 2.54 3.92 13.21
C SER A 352 2.13 2.48 13.43
N GLY A 353 1.31 2.23 14.44
CA GLY A 353 0.71 0.92 14.63
C GLY A 353 -0.62 1.01 15.34
N THR A 354 -1.45 0.01 15.11
CA THR A 354 -2.79 -0.11 15.67
C THR A 354 -2.95 -1.47 16.34
N ARG A 355 -3.79 -1.53 17.37
CA ARG A 355 -4.15 -2.76 18.06
C ARG A 355 -5.62 -2.75 18.41
N ILE A 356 -6.27 -3.90 18.25
CA ILE A 356 -7.64 -4.11 18.72
C ILE A 356 -7.67 -4.13 20.26
N TYR A 357 -8.55 -3.34 20.83
CA TYR A 357 -8.81 -3.15 22.23
C TYR A 357 -10.27 -3.48 22.54
N GLY A 358 -10.51 -4.67 23.07
CA GLY A 358 -11.83 -5.09 23.57
C GLY A 358 -12.90 -5.35 22.49
N LYS A 359 -13.99 -5.97 22.95
CA LYS A 359 -15.21 -6.27 22.19
C LYS A 359 -16.41 -5.74 22.98
N TYR A 360 -17.28 -4.97 22.34
CA TYR A 360 -18.36 -4.22 22.98
C TYR A 360 -19.69 -4.45 22.26
N ASN A 361 -20.78 -4.65 23.01
CA ASN A 361 -22.13 -4.83 22.46
C ASN A 361 -22.97 -3.54 22.50
N THR A 362 -22.34 -2.43 22.88
CA THR A 362 -22.92 -1.08 22.98
C THR A 362 -22.14 -0.15 22.08
N ASN A 363 -22.67 1.03 21.79
CA ASN A 363 -22.02 2.06 20.98
C ASN A 363 -21.17 3.06 21.80
N GLU A 364 -20.81 2.65 23.02
CA GLU A 364 -19.93 3.40 23.90
C GLU A 364 -19.09 2.42 24.74
N ALA A 365 -17.90 2.88 25.14
CA ALA A 365 -17.00 2.17 26.05
C ALA A 365 -16.34 3.15 27.01
N LEU A 366 -16.28 2.78 28.29
CA LEU A 366 -15.51 3.48 29.30
C LEU A 366 -14.23 2.69 29.58
N VAL A 367 -13.08 3.28 29.28
CA VAL A 367 -11.77 2.61 29.32
C VAL A 367 -10.86 3.33 30.29
N SER A 368 -10.15 2.59 31.15
CA SER A 368 -9.15 3.19 32.03
C SER A 368 -7.98 3.75 31.20
N LYS A 369 -7.60 4.99 31.49
CA LYS A 369 -6.40 5.62 30.94
C LYS A 369 -5.16 4.77 31.22
N GLU A 370 -5.09 4.19 32.41
CA GLU A 370 -3.99 3.33 32.85
C GLU A 370 -3.87 2.07 31.98
N ASP A 371 -4.99 1.42 31.64
CA ASP A 371 -4.99 0.23 30.78
C ASP A 371 -4.45 0.53 29.38
N ILE A 372 -4.75 1.71 28.84
CA ILE A 372 -4.24 2.15 27.52
C ILE A 372 -2.73 2.39 27.59
N LEU A 373 -2.24 3.07 28.61
CA LEU A 373 -0.80 3.35 28.79
C LEU A 373 0.03 2.05 28.88
N TYR A 374 -0.56 0.98 29.42
CA TYR A 374 0.09 -0.32 29.56
C TYR A 374 0.13 -1.14 28.27
N LEU A 375 -0.68 -0.79 27.27
CA LEU A 375 -0.67 -1.47 25.97
C LEU A 375 0.72 -1.39 25.35
N HIS A 376 1.25 -2.56 25.04
CA HIS A 376 2.41 -2.70 24.16
C HIS A 376 1.93 -2.84 22.72
N ASN A 377 2.56 -2.10 21.80
CA ASN A 377 2.10 -2.03 20.41
C ASN A 377 3.05 -2.81 19.50
N PHE A 378 4.24 -2.27 19.22
CA PHE A 378 5.20 -2.86 18.29
C PHE A 378 6.64 -2.43 18.64
N HIS A 379 7.62 -3.14 18.06
CA HIS A 379 9.02 -2.75 18.10
C HIS A 379 9.52 -2.47 16.69
N THR A 380 10.29 -1.39 16.53
CA THR A 380 11.05 -1.10 15.32
C THR A 380 12.54 -1.00 15.68
N PHE A 381 13.40 -1.21 14.69
CA PHE A 381 14.85 -1.18 14.85
C PHE A 381 15.51 -0.66 13.56
N ASP A 382 16.71 -0.16 13.72
CA ASP A 382 17.61 0.26 12.65
C ASP A 382 19.02 -0.29 12.88
N GLU A 383 20.00 0.21 12.14
CA GLU A 383 21.40 -0.23 12.21
C GLU A 383 22.04 0.02 13.60
N GLU A 384 21.51 0.99 14.37
CA GLU A 384 21.97 1.31 15.72
C GLU A 384 21.25 0.48 16.79
N GLY A 385 20.29 -0.36 16.41
CA GLY A 385 19.50 -1.21 17.30
C GLY A 385 18.04 -0.79 17.38
N PRO A 386 17.32 -1.14 18.46
CA PRO A 386 15.94 -0.72 18.66
C PRO A 386 15.75 0.78 18.51
N ILE A 387 14.61 1.21 17.99
CA ILE A 387 14.21 2.61 18.08
C ILE A 387 13.62 2.83 19.49
N PRO A 388 14.04 3.86 20.25
CA PRO A 388 13.55 4.10 21.61
C PRO A 388 12.04 4.33 21.72
N GLU A 389 11.46 5.11 20.82
CA GLU A 389 10.07 5.58 20.82
C GLU A 389 9.04 4.46 21.00
N PRO A 390 9.09 3.34 20.25
CA PRO A 390 8.17 2.22 20.43
C PRO A 390 8.17 1.58 21.83
N PHE A 391 9.26 1.67 22.62
CA PHE A 391 9.27 1.11 23.98
C PHE A 391 8.28 1.81 24.91
N PHE A 392 7.97 3.07 24.65
CA PHE A 392 6.99 3.81 25.44
C PHE A 392 5.56 3.41 25.09
N GLY A 393 5.31 2.89 23.89
CA GLY A 393 3.95 2.59 23.42
C GLY A 393 3.06 3.82 23.55
N PHE A 394 1.86 3.65 24.11
CA PHE A 394 0.93 4.76 24.37
C PHE A 394 1.40 5.77 25.43
N MET A 395 2.52 5.50 26.12
CA MET A 395 3.16 6.47 27.04
C MET A 395 4.16 7.40 26.33
N ASN A 396 4.30 7.33 25.01
CA ASN A 396 5.27 8.16 24.29
C ASN A 396 4.81 9.63 24.30
N PRO A 397 5.56 10.58 24.90
CA PRO A 397 5.15 11.98 24.96
C PRO A 397 5.18 12.69 23.59
N LYS A 398 5.83 12.09 22.59
CA LYS A 398 5.83 12.57 21.20
C LYS A 398 4.86 11.80 20.30
N GLY A 399 4.18 10.79 20.85
CA GLY A 399 3.23 9.98 20.13
C GLY A 399 1.91 10.71 19.93
N GLN A 400 1.41 10.70 18.71
CA GLN A 400 0.04 11.13 18.41
C GLN A 400 -0.86 9.90 18.55
N LEU A 401 -1.75 9.91 19.54
CA LEU A 401 -2.70 8.83 19.74
C LEU A 401 -3.88 9.05 18.82
N PHE A 402 -4.40 7.96 18.29
CA PHE A 402 -5.63 7.95 17.51
C PHE A 402 -6.42 6.69 17.82
N TRP A 403 -7.69 6.67 17.49
CA TRP A 403 -8.51 5.48 17.67
C TRP A 403 -9.47 5.27 16.51
N GLY A 404 -10.22 4.19 16.58
CA GLY A 404 -11.38 3.99 15.75
C GLY A 404 -12.20 2.81 16.24
N VAL A 405 -13.29 2.54 15.52
CA VAL A 405 -14.22 1.47 15.84
C VAL A 405 -14.48 0.64 14.59
N HIS A 406 -14.55 -0.67 14.78
CA HIS A 406 -14.96 -1.62 13.77
C HIS A 406 -16.29 -2.25 14.21
N ALA A 407 -17.29 -2.26 13.35
CA ALA A 407 -18.56 -2.94 13.60
C ALA A 407 -18.58 -4.30 12.90
N TYR A 408 -19.12 -5.31 13.57
CA TYR A 408 -19.19 -6.68 13.05
C TYR A 408 -20.60 -7.24 13.17
N ASP A 409 -20.96 -8.14 12.26
CA ASP A 409 -22.19 -8.93 12.36
C ASP A 409 -22.05 -10.15 13.30
N GLU A 410 -23.10 -10.96 13.42
CA GLU A 410 -23.12 -12.17 14.27
C GLU A 410 -22.14 -13.28 13.82
N ASN A 411 -21.61 -13.18 12.59
CA ASN A 411 -20.67 -14.14 12.00
C ASN A 411 -19.24 -13.57 11.96
N ASP A 412 -18.94 -12.57 12.80
CA ASP A 412 -17.66 -11.87 12.88
C ASP A 412 -17.23 -11.21 11.54
N ARG A 413 -18.18 -10.87 10.66
CA ARG A 413 -17.90 -10.15 9.41
C ARG A 413 -17.93 -8.65 9.68
N LEU A 414 -16.85 -7.95 9.34
CA LEU A 414 -16.79 -6.49 9.45
C LEU A 414 -17.89 -5.86 8.56
N LEU A 415 -18.73 -5.02 9.14
CA LEU A 415 -19.79 -4.31 8.44
C LEU A 415 -19.32 -2.93 7.96
N SER A 416 -18.58 -2.23 8.80
CA SER A 416 -17.93 -0.94 8.52
C SER A 416 -16.89 -0.64 9.62
N SER A 417 -16.13 0.43 9.42
CA SER A 417 -15.03 0.89 10.25
C SER A 417 -15.02 2.42 10.25
N SER A 418 -14.64 3.04 11.36
CA SER A 418 -14.34 4.48 11.37
C SER A 418 -12.91 4.79 10.91
N ILE A 419 -12.03 3.79 10.82
CA ILE A 419 -10.70 3.92 10.23
C ILE A 419 -10.81 3.61 8.74
N GLY A 420 -10.67 4.62 7.88
CA GLY A 420 -10.74 4.51 6.42
C GLY A 420 -9.46 4.90 5.69
N TYR A 421 -9.53 4.92 4.35
CA TYR A 421 -8.39 5.24 3.48
C TYR A 421 -8.05 6.74 3.43
N ILE A 422 -9.06 7.58 3.66
CA ILE A 422 -8.93 9.05 3.72
C ILE A 422 -9.21 9.45 5.16
N ARG A 423 -8.41 10.37 5.70
CA ARG A 423 -8.61 10.93 7.05
C ARG A 423 -9.29 12.29 6.93
N ASP A 424 -10.61 12.30 6.80
CA ASP A 424 -11.41 13.54 6.82
C ASP A 424 -11.89 13.90 8.25
N GLU A 425 -12.14 12.90 9.09
CA GLU A 425 -12.41 13.04 10.53
C GLU A 425 -11.15 12.73 11.34
N SER A 426 -10.78 13.63 12.26
CA SER A 426 -9.67 13.41 13.17
C SER A 426 -10.11 12.54 14.34
N THR A 427 -9.58 11.32 14.38
CA THR A 427 -9.76 10.39 15.51
C THR A 427 -8.66 10.55 16.56
N GLU A 428 -7.93 11.66 16.49
CA GLU A 428 -6.78 11.91 17.35
C GLU A 428 -7.22 12.41 18.72
N PHE A 429 -6.48 12.01 19.74
CA PHE A 429 -6.65 12.47 21.12
C PHE A 429 -5.29 12.49 21.81
N SER A 430 -5.22 13.16 22.96
CA SER A 430 -4.04 13.14 23.81
C SER A 430 -4.40 12.69 25.21
N ILE A 431 -3.50 11.92 25.80
CA ILE A 431 -3.52 11.62 27.22
C ILE A 431 -2.47 12.57 27.81
N GLY A 432 -2.87 13.48 28.71
CA GLY A 432 -2.05 14.62 29.15
C GLY A 432 -0.59 14.33 29.55
N GLU A 433 0.21 15.38 29.75
CA GLU A 433 1.68 15.28 29.86
C GLU A 433 2.18 14.15 30.78
N ILE A 434 3.05 13.30 30.22
CA ILE A 434 3.77 12.24 30.94
C ILE A 434 5.15 12.78 31.29
N GLU A 435 5.45 12.87 32.59
CA GLU A 435 6.77 13.29 33.05
C GLU A 435 7.81 12.21 32.76
N LEU A 436 8.89 12.61 32.07
CA LEU A 436 9.99 11.69 31.75
C LEU A 436 10.91 11.51 32.95
N THR A 437 11.08 10.26 33.38
CA THR A 437 12.09 9.86 34.37
C THR A 437 13.50 9.99 33.79
N GLU A 438 14.52 9.90 34.64
CA GLU A 438 15.91 9.86 34.18
C GLU A 438 16.20 8.63 33.30
N GLY A 439 15.56 7.48 33.59
CA GLY A 439 15.65 6.30 32.74
C GLY A 439 15.09 6.55 31.33
N ASP A 440 13.96 7.25 31.23
CA ASP A 440 13.33 7.56 29.94
C ASP A 440 14.19 8.49 29.10
N LYS A 441 14.77 9.52 29.72
CA LYS A 441 15.66 10.48 29.05
C LYS A 441 16.91 9.80 28.50
N LYS A 442 17.43 8.78 29.20
CA LYS A 442 18.56 7.97 28.74
C LYS A 442 18.14 7.03 27.60
N LEU A 443 16.98 6.38 27.72
CA LEU A 443 16.43 5.50 26.70
C LEU A 443 16.23 6.24 25.36
N LEU A 444 15.63 7.43 25.39
CA LEU A 444 15.45 8.27 24.19
C LEU A 444 16.77 8.67 23.51
N LYS A 445 17.90 8.59 24.22
CA LYS A 445 19.25 8.83 23.68
C LYS A 445 19.98 7.53 23.30
N ARG A 446 19.28 6.39 23.29
CA ARG A 446 19.83 5.04 23.09
C ARG A 446 20.89 4.62 24.11
N ASP A 447 20.93 5.26 25.29
CA ASP A 447 21.74 4.81 26.41
C ASP A 447 21.00 3.69 27.16
N TYR A 448 20.96 2.50 26.54
CA TYR A 448 20.20 1.36 27.06
C TYR A 448 20.72 0.87 28.41
N ALA A 449 22.04 0.79 28.58
CA ALA A 449 22.64 0.40 29.85
C ALA A 449 22.27 1.39 30.96
N GLY A 450 22.44 2.69 30.71
CA GLY A 450 22.13 3.72 31.69
C GLY A 450 20.63 3.82 31.99
N ALA A 451 19.77 3.55 31.01
CA ALA A 451 18.32 3.50 31.20
C ALA A 451 17.92 2.32 32.11
N ILE A 452 18.42 1.11 31.80
CA ILE A 452 18.18 -0.10 32.62
C ILE A 452 18.64 0.13 34.06
N GLU A 453 19.86 0.66 34.26
CA GLU A 453 20.40 0.96 35.60
C GLU A 453 19.49 1.96 36.35
N SER A 454 19.01 3.00 35.67
CA SER A 454 18.11 3.98 36.27
C SER A 454 16.76 3.37 36.69
N TYR A 455 16.15 2.52 35.86
CA TYR A 455 14.90 1.84 36.24
C TYR A 455 15.12 0.82 37.36
N GLU A 456 16.23 0.09 37.36
CA GLU A 456 16.58 -0.85 38.44
C GLU A 456 16.80 -0.11 39.77
N GLN A 457 17.42 1.08 39.73
CA GLN A 457 17.57 1.93 40.91
C GLN A 457 16.21 2.41 41.43
N SER A 458 15.34 2.92 40.54
CA SER A 458 13.97 3.31 40.93
C SER A 458 13.20 2.15 41.57
N LEU A 459 13.38 0.92 41.08
CA LEU A 459 12.79 -0.27 41.69
C LEU A 459 13.39 -0.67 43.03
N ALA A 460 14.67 -0.36 43.26
CA ALA A 460 15.30 -0.57 44.56
C ALA A 460 14.72 0.38 45.62
N GLU A 461 14.36 1.60 45.21
CA GLU A 461 13.73 2.62 46.05
C GLU A 461 12.23 2.34 46.25
N ASN A 462 11.51 1.97 45.19
CA ASN A 462 10.10 1.58 45.21
C ASN A 462 9.87 0.28 44.43
N LYS A 463 9.70 -0.83 45.16
CA LYS A 463 9.52 -2.18 44.55
C LYS A 463 8.26 -2.34 43.71
N GLU A 464 7.31 -1.42 43.85
CA GLU A 464 6.03 -1.39 43.14
C GLU A 464 5.98 -0.24 42.12
N ASP A 465 7.12 0.35 41.73
CA ASP A 465 7.18 1.32 40.63
C ASP A 465 6.78 0.65 39.30
N ILE A 466 5.52 0.86 38.92
CA ILE A 466 4.91 0.26 37.74
C ILE A 466 5.61 0.72 36.46
N HIS A 467 6.02 2.00 36.37
CA HIS A 467 6.68 2.52 35.18
C HIS A 467 8.02 1.84 34.95
N SER A 468 8.86 1.80 35.99
CA SER A 468 10.17 1.14 35.92
C SER A 468 10.06 -0.35 35.63
N LEU A 469 9.07 -1.04 36.23
CA LEU A 469 8.78 -2.44 35.91
C LEU A 469 8.40 -2.65 34.45
N LEU A 470 7.52 -1.81 33.92
CA LEU A 470 7.04 -1.89 32.54
C LEU A 470 8.17 -1.64 31.55
N MET A 471 8.98 -0.60 31.77
CA MET A 471 10.10 -0.27 30.89
C MET A 471 11.17 -1.37 30.90
N LEU A 472 11.50 -1.93 32.07
CA LEU A 472 12.42 -3.07 32.16
C LEU A 472 11.84 -4.31 31.49
N ALA A 473 10.55 -4.62 31.70
CA ALA A 473 9.91 -5.75 31.04
C ALA A 473 10.00 -5.63 29.51
N ARG A 474 9.70 -4.45 28.95
CA ARG A 474 9.75 -4.20 27.50
C ARG A 474 11.18 -4.27 26.94
N LEU A 475 12.16 -3.67 27.63
CA LEU A 475 13.57 -3.72 27.23
C LEU A 475 14.11 -5.15 27.24
N TYR A 476 13.87 -5.90 28.32
CA TYR A 476 14.30 -7.28 28.41
C TYR A 476 13.56 -8.23 27.47
N ASN A 477 12.32 -7.91 27.07
CA ASN A 477 11.56 -8.75 26.13
C ASN A 477 12.08 -8.65 24.69
N PHE A 478 12.81 -7.59 24.37
CA PHE A 478 13.32 -7.38 23.02
C PHE A 478 14.52 -8.29 22.73
N GLU A 479 14.35 -9.22 21.78
CA GLU A 479 15.41 -10.06 21.24
C GLU A 479 15.34 -10.05 19.71
N GLN A 480 16.35 -9.50 19.06
CA GLN A 480 16.48 -9.54 17.59
C GLN A 480 17.92 -9.91 17.21
N LYS A 481 18.06 -11.02 16.49
CA LYS A 481 19.37 -11.58 16.08
C LYS A 481 20.17 -10.63 15.19
N LEU A 482 19.50 -9.69 14.54
CA LEU A 482 20.11 -8.74 13.59
C LEU A 482 20.42 -7.37 14.21
N SER A 483 20.14 -7.17 15.51
CA SER A 483 20.39 -5.90 16.19
C SER A 483 21.65 -5.96 17.07
N ASN A 484 22.34 -4.82 17.25
CA ASN A 484 23.45 -4.67 18.21
C ASN A 484 22.99 -4.64 19.69
N TYR A 485 21.72 -4.96 19.95
CA TYR A 485 21.12 -4.92 21.28
C TYR A 485 21.40 -6.21 22.05
N THR A 486 22.15 -6.09 23.14
CA THR A 486 22.65 -7.23 23.93
C THR A 486 21.96 -7.40 25.28
N TYR A 487 20.94 -6.57 25.57
CA TYR A 487 20.28 -6.55 26.88
C TYR A 487 19.06 -7.45 26.97
N GLY A 488 18.64 -8.12 25.89
CA GLY A 488 17.50 -9.04 25.89
C GLY A 488 17.64 -10.16 26.93
N ASN A 489 16.58 -10.40 27.69
CA ASN A 489 16.48 -11.46 28.69
C ASN A 489 15.01 -11.81 28.94
N LYS A 490 14.47 -12.74 28.15
CA LYS A 490 13.05 -13.14 28.24
C LYS A 490 12.61 -13.60 29.63
N GLU A 491 13.47 -14.28 30.39
CA GLU A 491 13.08 -14.74 31.73
C GLU A 491 12.91 -13.57 32.71
N LYS A 492 13.80 -12.57 32.67
CA LYS A 492 13.62 -11.31 33.42
C LYS A 492 12.36 -10.57 32.98
N ALA A 493 12.11 -10.48 31.67
CA ALA A 493 10.90 -9.83 31.16
C ALA A 493 9.63 -10.48 31.70
N LYS A 494 9.55 -11.81 31.64
CA LYS A 494 8.43 -12.61 32.19
C LYS A 494 8.26 -12.39 33.69
N GLU A 495 9.34 -12.31 34.45
CA GLU A 495 9.30 -11.99 35.87
C GLU A 495 8.65 -10.62 36.12
N TYR A 496 9.11 -9.58 35.41
CA TYR A 496 8.58 -8.23 35.56
C TYR A 496 7.12 -8.13 35.14
N TYR A 497 6.72 -8.78 34.03
CA TYR A 497 5.32 -8.85 33.63
C TYR A 497 4.43 -9.55 34.67
N ARG A 498 4.89 -10.66 35.28
CA ARG A 498 4.13 -11.31 36.36
C ARG A 498 4.01 -10.43 37.60
N ARG A 499 5.05 -9.64 37.92
CA ARG A 499 4.98 -8.66 39.02
C ARG A 499 3.99 -7.54 38.71
N LEU A 500 3.99 -7.02 37.48
CA LEU A 500 3.02 -6.03 37.02
C LEU A 500 1.58 -6.54 37.14
N HIS A 501 1.32 -7.77 36.67
CA HIS A 501 0.02 -8.42 36.84
C HIS A 501 -0.38 -8.52 38.33
N LYS A 502 0.54 -8.90 39.21
CA LYS A 502 0.26 -9.00 40.66
C LYS A 502 -0.09 -7.65 41.30
N ILE A 503 0.53 -6.56 40.85
CA ILE A 503 0.31 -5.20 41.39
C ILE A 503 -0.99 -4.60 40.85
N THR A 504 -1.21 -4.72 39.54
CA THR A 504 -2.29 -4.02 38.82
C THR A 504 -3.56 -4.85 38.66
N GLY A 505 -3.44 -6.18 38.69
CA GLY A 505 -4.52 -7.10 38.31
C GLY A 505 -4.82 -7.10 36.80
N ASN A 506 -4.01 -6.43 35.96
CA ASN A 506 -4.27 -6.32 34.54
C ASN A 506 -3.76 -7.55 33.76
N GLU A 507 -4.70 -8.32 33.20
CA GLU A 507 -4.47 -9.57 32.47
C GLU A 507 -3.53 -9.42 31.27
N ILE A 508 -3.37 -8.22 30.67
CA ILE A 508 -2.45 -8.02 29.54
C ILE A 508 -1.00 -8.35 29.93
N PHE A 509 -0.63 -8.15 31.19
CA PHE A 509 0.69 -8.49 31.67
C PHE A 509 0.86 -10.00 31.82
N LEU A 510 -0.21 -10.74 32.11
CA LEU A 510 -0.17 -12.19 32.14
C LEU A 510 0.01 -12.74 30.72
N GLU A 511 -0.75 -12.20 29.75
CA GLU A 511 -0.61 -12.52 28.32
C GLU A 511 0.83 -12.30 27.83
N ASN A 512 1.43 -11.15 28.14
CA ASN A 512 2.80 -10.83 27.76
C ASN A 512 3.88 -11.66 28.49
N SER A 513 3.52 -12.39 29.55
CA SER A 513 4.45 -13.23 30.32
C SER A 513 4.52 -14.69 29.85
N ASN A 514 3.61 -15.09 28.96
CA ASN A 514 3.56 -16.44 28.36
C ASN A 514 4.41 -16.45 27.10
#